data_AF-A0A2R6KZR4-F1
#
_entry.id   AF-A0A2R6KZR4-F1
#
_cell.length_a   1.000
_cell.length_b   1.000
_cell.length_c   1.000
_cell.angle_alpha   90.00
_cell.angle_beta   90.00
_cell.angle_gamma   90.00
#
_symmetry.space_group_name_H-M   'P 1'
#
loop_
_entity.id
_entity.type
_entity.pdbx_description
1 polymer ?
#
loop_
_entity_poly.entity_id
_entity_poly.type
_entity_poly.pdbx_seq_one_letter_code
_entity_poly.pdbx_strand_id
1 'polypeptide(L)'
;MIIGFWSVLFVGINITQRVIIIAPIFEELLKFGVALFIATALFGRSTNSRIAVAIVIGTLFGLIEHQTTYASEPDLLYLFRTAFHLTTTVLSVSIYTLFERKGLDELLLTSLVTPMLLHYFNNMFSLFGALIVYFLAESSQNLITIIFGASIIVLGNTLILLTLVRENIMITIHRSVYEII
;
A
#
# COMPACT_ATOMS: atom_id res chain seq x y z
N MET A 1 15.36 6.67 -19.68
CA MET A 1 16.13 5.40 -19.81
C MET A 1 15.70 4.33 -18.81
N ILE A 2 15.47 4.67 -17.53
CA ILE A 2 14.93 3.73 -16.52
C ILE A 2 13.50 3.28 -16.86
N ILE A 3 12.60 4.21 -17.24
CA ILE A 3 11.20 3.89 -17.64
C ILE A 3 11.14 2.92 -18.84
N GLY A 4 12.12 2.96 -19.74
CA GLY A 4 12.20 2.08 -20.91
C GLY A 4 12.59 0.64 -20.56
N PHE A 5 13.42 0.43 -19.54
CA PHE A 5 13.85 -0.90 -19.11
C PHE A 5 12.72 -1.70 -18.45
N TRP A 6 11.81 -1.01 -17.75
CA TRP A 6 10.63 -1.63 -17.12
C TRP A 6 9.54 -2.01 -18.12
N SER A 7 9.39 -1.26 -19.22
CA SER A 7 8.41 -1.58 -20.27
C SER A 7 8.62 -2.98 -20.89
N VAL A 8 9.86 -3.49 -20.84
CA VAL A 8 10.25 -4.83 -21.33
C VAL A 8 9.77 -5.94 -20.39
N LEU A 9 9.69 -5.69 -19.07
CA LEU A 9 9.21 -6.68 -18.08
C LEU A 9 7.70 -6.94 -18.17
N PHE A 10 6.96 -6.12 -18.92
CA PHE A 10 5.50 -6.20 -19.03
C PHE A 10 5.01 -6.67 -20.40
N VAL A 11 5.92 -6.98 -21.32
CA VAL A 11 5.58 -7.57 -22.62
C VAL A 11 4.91 -8.94 -22.40
N GLY A 12 3.69 -9.12 -22.93
CA GLY A 12 2.92 -10.37 -22.80
C GLY A 12 1.98 -10.45 -21.58
N ILE A 13 2.01 -9.47 -20.67
CA ILE A 13 1.11 -9.40 -19.51
C ILE A 13 -0.12 -8.56 -19.85
N ASN A 14 -1.33 -9.09 -19.64
CA ASN A 14 -2.58 -8.39 -19.94
C ASN A 14 -2.84 -7.23 -18.97
N ILE A 15 -3.73 -6.30 -19.36
CA ILE A 15 -3.98 -5.07 -18.58
C ILE A 15 -4.45 -5.36 -17.14
N THR A 16 -5.29 -6.40 -16.97
CA THR A 16 -5.77 -6.88 -15.67
C THR A 16 -4.59 -7.25 -14.76
N GLN A 17 -3.68 -8.10 -15.23
CA GLN A 17 -2.50 -8.51 -14.47
C GLN A 17 -1.56 -7.35 -14.17
N ARG A 18 -1.41 -6.38 -15.09
CA ARG A 18 -0.58 -5.19 -14.85
C ARG A 18 -1.15 -4.32 -13.73
N VAL A 19 -2.45 -4.06 -13.74
CA VAL A 19 -3.11 -3.19 -12.75
C VAL A 19 -3.25 -3.87 -11.40
N ILE A 20 -3.56 -5.17 -11.38
CA ILE A 20 -3.87 -5.89 -10.15
C ILE A 20 -2.62 -6.45 -9.45
N ILE A 21 -1.63 -6.92 -10.19
CA ILE A 21 -0.50 -7.65 -9.60
C ILE A 21 0.75 -6.78 -9.64
N ILE A 22 1.12 -6.32 -10.83
CA ILE A 22 2.39 -5.64 -11.04
C ILE A 22 2.41 -4.26 -10.38
N ALA A 23 1.39 -3.43 -10.63
CA ALA A 23 1.35 -2.07 -10.09
C ALA A 23 1.42 -2.07 -8.56
N PRO A 24 0.63 -2.89 -7.82
CA PRO A 24 0.76 -3.00 -6.38
C PRO A 24 2.16 -3.38 -5.90
N ILE A 25 2.78 -4.40 -6.49
CA ILE A 25 4.14 -4.82 -6.09
C ILE A 25 5.13 -3.68 -6.28
N PHE A 26 5.12 -3.06 -7.46
CA PHE A 26 6.03 -1.98 -7.80
C PHE A 26 5.84 -0.76 -6.91
N GLU A 27 4.59 -0.32 -6.74
CA GLU A 27 4.27 0.89 -6.00
C GLU A 27 4.55 0.71 -4.51
N GLU A 28 4.22 -0.44 -3.92
CA GLU A 28 4.55 -0.71 -2.52
C GLU A 28 6.07 -0.77 -2.31
N LEU A 29 6.82 -1.43 -3.20
CA LEU A 29 8.28 -1.48 -3.11
C LEU A 29 8.90 -0.09 -3.20
N LEU A 30 8.45 0.73 -4.15
CA LEU A 30 9.00 2.04 -4.39
C LEU A 30 8.69 2.99 -3.23
N LYS A 31 7.43 3.05 -2.77
CA LYS A 31 7.03 3.86 -1.61
C LYS A 31 7.82 3.50 -0.36
N PHE A 32 7.85 2.20 -0.05
CA PHE A 32 8.60 1.68 1.09
C PHE A 32 10.10 1.98 1.00
N GLY A 33 10.71 1.68 -0.14
CA GLY A 33 12.14 1.87 -0.35
C GLY A 33 12.56 3.33 -0.23
N VAL A 34 11.81 4.25 -0.86
CA VAL A 34 12.06 5.69 -0.77
C VAL A 34 11.87 6.19 0.66
N ALA A 35 10.77 5.83 1.31
CA ALA A 35 10.48 6.25 2.69
C ALA A 35 11.56 5.77 3.67
N LEU A 36 11.92 4.49 3.62
CA LEU A 36 12.90 3.90 4.51
C LEU A 36 14.32 4.43 4.24
N PHE A 37 14.68 4.64 2.97
CA PHE A 37 15.97 5.21 2.59
C PHE A 37 16.15 6.61 3.13
N ILE A 38 15.21 7.52 2.85
CA ILE A 38 15.26 8.92 3.32
C ILE A 38 15.27 8.96 4.84
N ALA A 39 14.37 8.20 5.49
CA ALA A 39 14.28 8.22 6.94
C ALA A 39 15.52 7.67 7.62
N THR A 40 16.11 6.60 7.07
CA THR A 40 17.33 6.01 7.64
C THR A 40 18.54 6.91 7.42
N ALA A 41 18.64 7.56 6.26
CA ALA A 41 19.72 8.50 5.97
C ALA A 41 19.70 9.73 6.90
N LEU A 42 18.51 10.26 7.21
CA LEU A 42 18.36 11.48 8.00
C LEU A 42 18.24 11.23 9.51
N PHE A 43 17.61 10.12 9.91
CA PHE A 43 17.19 9.88 11.29
C PHE A 43 17.57 8.49 11.82
N GLY A 44 18.30 7.68 11.04
CA GLY A 44 18.74 6.35 11.44
C GLY A 44 17.56 5.40 11.72
N ARG A 45 17.60 4.75 12.90
CA ARG A 45 16.61 3.74 13.32
C ARG A 45 15.44 4.29 14.15
N SER A 46 15.24 5.62 14.18
CA SER A 46 14.13 6.24 14.91
C SER A 46 12.77 5.85 14.32
N THR A 47 11.95 5.12 15.08
CA THR A 47 10.61 4.70 14.64
C THR A 47 9.71 5.87 14.28
N ASN A 48 9.63 6.88 15.16
CA ASN A 48 8.75 8.03 14.95
C ASN A 48 9.16 8.82 13.69
N SER A 49 10.46 8.99 13.48
CA SER A 49 10.97 9.71 12.30
C SER A 49 10.70 8.94 11.01
N ARG A 50 10.87 7.61 11.02
CA ARG A 50 10.54 6.74 9.88
C ARG A 50 9.05 6.78 9.54
N ILE A 51 8.18 6.72 10.54
CA ILE A 51 6.74 6.87 10.34
C ILE A 51 6.39 8.25 9.79
N ALA A 52 6.99 9.33 10.32
CA ALA A 52 6.74 10.68 9.83
C ALA A 52 7.13 10.83 8.34
N VAL A 53 8.28 10.30 7.93
CA VAL A 53 8.68 10.28 6.51
C VAL A 53 7.74 9.41 5.68
N ALA A 54 7.33 8.24 6.19
CA ALA A 54 6.38 7.36 5.51
C ALA A 54 5.03 8.02 5.26
N ILE A 55 4.54 8.84 6.20
CA ILE A 55 3.33 9.66 6.00
C ILE A 55 3.53 10.59 4.80
N VAL A 56 4.62 11.37 4.78
CA VAL A 56 4.90 12.33 3.70
C VAL A 56 5.02 11.63 2.35
N ILE A 57 5.81 10.55 2.27
CA ILE A 57 6.02 9.81 1.01
C ILE A 57 4.72 9.17 0.54
N GLY A 58 3.99 8.49 1.42
CA GLY A 58 2.72 7.85 1.05
C GLY A 58 1.68 8.86 0.58
N THR A 59 1.58 10.03 1.24
CA THR A 59 0.73 11.14 0.77
C THR A 59 1.15 11.60 -0.62
N LEU A 60 2.44 11.93 -0.83
CA LEU A 60 2.93 12.40 -2.13
C LEU A 60 2.64 11.42 -3.26
N PHE A 61 2.76 10.11 -3.01
CA PHE A 61 2.42 9.09 -3.99
C PHE A 61 0.96 9.15 -4.40
N GLY A 62 0.03 9.17 -3.44
CA GLY A 62 -1.39 9.24 -3.78
C GLY A 62 -1.79 10.57 -4.45
N LEU A 63 -1.14 11.68 -4.07
CA LEU A 63 -1.29 12.97 -4.76
C LEU A 63 -0.85 12.89 -6.22
N ILE A 64 0.37 12.41 -6.45
CA ILE A 64 0.96 12.32 -7.80
C ILE A 64 0.13 11.37 -8.65
N GLU A 65 -0.19 10.18 -8.15
CA GLU A 65 -0.97 9.19 -8.88
C GLU A 65 -2.34 9.73 -9.30
N HIS A 66 -3.07 10.41 -8.39
CA HIS A 66 -4.35 11.02 -8.76
C HIS A 66 -4.15 12.05 -9.88
N GLN A 67 -3.20 12.97 -9.73
CA GLN A 67 -2.98 14.05 -10.68
C GLN A 67 -2.47 13.58 -12.04
N THR A 68 -1.69 12.50 -12.10
CA THR A 68 -1.12 12.01 -13.36
C THR A 68 -1.99 10.97 -14.06
N THR A 69 -2.74 10.19 -13.30
CA THR A 69 -3.45 9.00 -13.83
C THR A 69 -4.96 9.20 -13.85
N TYR A 70 -5.50 10.00 -12.92
CA TYR A 70 -6.93 10.06 -12.62
C TYR A 70 -7.46 11.48 -12.41
N ALA A 71 -6.87 12.49 -13.08
CA ALA A 71 -7.15 13.90 -12.83
C ALA A 71 -8.62 14.32 -13.05
N SER A 72 -9.40 13.51 -13.76
CA SER A 72 -10.84 13.73 -14.00
C SER A 72 -11.76 13.09 -12.96
N GLU A 73 -11.22 12.31 -12.02
CA GLU A 73 -12.02 11.68 -10.97
C GLU A 73 -12.42 12.68 -9.88
N PRO A 74 -13.54 12.46 -9.17
CA PRO A 74 -13.97 13.31 -8.07
C PRO A 74 -12.95 13.41 -6.92
N ASP A 75 -12.93 14.56 -6.23
CA ASP A 75 -12.06 14.84 -5.06
C ASP A 75 -12.15 13.79 -3.94
N LEU A 76 -13.30 13.11 -3.84
CA LEU A 76 -13.49 12.04 -2.88
C LEU A 76 -12.59 10.83 -3.18
N LEU A 77 -12.44 10.46 -4.46
CA LEU A 77 -11.54 9.37 -4.88
C LEU A 77 -10.08 9.79 -4.72
N TYR A 78 -9.76 11.07 -4.96
CA TYR A 78 -8.46 11.65 -4.61
C TYR A 78 -8.11 11.47 -3.13
N LEU A 79 -9.05 11.79 -2.23
CA LEU A 79 -8.83 11.67 -0.79
C LEU A 79 -8.61 10.21 -0.39
N PHE A 80 -9.43 9.29 -0.92
CA PHE A 80 -9.28 7.86 -0.64
C PHE A 80 -7.95 7.31 -1.13
N ARG A 81 -7.56 7.63 -2.37
CA ARG A 81 -6.25 7.23 -2.92
C ARG A 81 -5.12 7.77 -2.06
N THR A 82 -5.12 9.06 -1.75
CA THR A 82 -4.10 9.66 -0.89
C THR A 82 -4.02 8.99 0.48
N ALA A 83 -5.16 8.75 1.12
CA ALA A 83 -5.22 8.05 2.40
C ALA A 83 -4.77 6.58 2.30
N PHE A 84 -5.09 5.91 1.19
CA PHE A 84 -4.70 4.54 0.92
C PHE A 84 -3.17 4.40 0.76
N HIS A 85 -2.54 5.26 -0.05
CA HIS A 85 -1.08 5.25 -0.24
C HIS A 85 -0.34 5.65 1.04
N LEU A 86 -0.85 6.63 1.80
CA LEU A 86 -0.37 6.94 3.14
C LEU A 86 -0.42 5.69 4.04
N THR A 87 -1.58 5.06 4.15
CA THR A 87 -1.81 3.94 5.08
C THR A 87 -0.90 2.75 4.77
N THR A 88 -0.79 2.35 3.50
CA THR A 88 0.06 1.23 3.07
C THR A 88 1.55 1.51 3.28
N THR A 89 2.00 2.74 3.03
CA THR A 89 3.39 3.15 3.25
C THR A 89 3.74 3.18 4.74
N VAL A 90 2.86 3.74 5.57
CA VAL A 90 3.06 3.75 7.03
C VAL A 90 3.05 2.33 7.59
N LEU A 91 2.16 1.46 7.09
CA LEU A 91 2.08 0.06 7.52
C LEU A 91 3.37 -0.70 7.22
N SER A 92 3.87 -0.68 5.97
CA SER A 92 5.13 -1.36 5.61
C SER A 92 6.30 -0.89 6.46
N VAL A 93 6.49 0.43 6.60
CA VAL A 93 7.59 1.01 7.38
C VAL A 93 7.46 0.69 8.88
N SER A 94 6.24 0.68 9.41
CA SER A 94 6.00 0.33 10.82
C SER A 94 6.34 -1.12 11.10
N ILE A 95 5.90 -2.05 10.23
CA ILE A 95 6.19 -3.49 10.38
C ILE A 95 7.69 -3.74 10.25
N TYR A 96 8.33 -3.16 9.23
CA TYR A 96 9.78 -3.28 9.04
C TYR A 96 10.54 -2.78 10.28
N THR A 97 10.18 -1.60 10.78
CA THR A 97 10.85 -1.01 11.93
C THR A 97 10.61 -1.81 13.21
N LEU A 98 9.43 -2.42 13.37
CA LEU A 98 9.16 -3.36 14.45
C LEU A 98 10.14 -4.54 14.40
N PHE A 99 10.28 -5.20 13.25
CA PHE A 99 11.15 -6.37 13.11
C PHE A 99 12.62 -6.02 13.28
N GLU A 100 13.10 -4.94 12.67
CA GLU A 100 14.48 -4.46 12.83
C GLU A 100 14.79 -4.19 14.31
N ARG A 101 13.88 -3.51 15.04
CA ARG A 101 14.05 -3.22 16.46
C ARG A 101 14.07 -4.48 17.33
N LYS A 102 13.37 -5.54 16.92
CA LYS A 102 13.34 -6.83 17.63
C LYS A 102 14.46 -7.78 17.21
N GLY A 103 15.28 -7.41 16.20
CA GLY A 103 16.32 -8.28 15.65
C GLY A 103 15.76 -9.51 14.94
N LEU A 104 14.58 -9.39 14.32
CA LEU A 104 13.91 -10.45 13.55
C LEU A 104 14.23 -10.27 12.07
N ASP A 105 15.51 -10.41 11.71
CA ASP A 105 16.04 -10.11 10.38
C ASP A 105 15.40 -10.99 9.30
N GLU A 106 15.04 -12.23 9.64
CA GLU A 106 14.34 -13.17 8.76
C GLU A 106 12.96 -12.68 8.32
N LEU A 107 12.31 -11.82 9.13
CA LEU A 107 10.97 -11.33 8.85
C LEU A 107 10.97 -10.00 8.07
N LEU A 108 12.11 -9.33 7.87
CA LEU A 108 12.15 -7.97 7.32
C LEU A 108 11.45 -7.87 5.95
N LEU A 109 11.65 -8.85 5.07
CA LEU A 109 11.04 -8.86 3.73
C LEU A 109 9.53 -9.06 3.77
N THR A 110 9.01 -9.72 4.82
CA THR A 110 7.57 -9.95 4.95
C THR A 110 6.79 -8.67 5.25
N SER A 111 7.46 -7.59 5.69
CA SER A 111 6.85 -6.28 5.97
C SER A 111 6.09 -5.67 4.79
N LEU A 112 6.43 -6.07 3.57
CA LEU A 112 5.79 -5.63 2.33
C LEU A 112 4.57 -6.46 1.94
N VAL A 113 4.45 -7.69 2.42
CA VAL A 113 3.41 -8.63 1.97
C VAL A 113 2.02 -8.10 2.31
N THR A 114 1.81 -7.65 3.54
CA THR A 114 0.50 -7.16 3.98
C THR A 114 0.05 -5.91 3.19
N PRO A 115 0.87 -4.85 3.05
CA PRO A 115 0.56 -3.71 2.19
C PRO A 115 0.31 -4.08 0.72
N MET A 116 1.12 -4.98 0.14
CA MET A 116 0.93 -5.45 -1.24
C MET A 116 -0.41 -6.17 -1.41
N LEU A 117 -0.80 -7.00 -0.45
CA LEU A 117 -2.10 -7.69 -0.48
C LEU A 117 -3.25 -6.70 -0.37
N LEU A 118 -3.18 -5.72 0.54
CA LEU A 118 -4.22 -4.68 0.64
C LEU A 118 -4.37 -3.91 -0.67
N HIS A 119 -3.26 -3.59 -1.34
CA HIS A 119 -3.27 -2.89 -2.62
C HIS A 119 -3.77 -3.78 -3.76
N TYR A 120 -3.33 -5.03 -3.83
CA TYR A 120 -3.90 -6.03 -4.73
C TYR A 120 -5.42 -6.12 -4.59
N PHE A 121 -5.94 -6.26 -3.35
CA PHE A 121 -7.37 -6.35 -3.11
C PHE A 121 -8.12 -5.06 -3.44
N ASN A 122 -7.49 -3.90 -3.21
CA ASN A 122 -8.04 -2.61 -3.62
C ASN A 122 -8.23 -2.56 -5.14
N ASN A 123 -7.19 -2.92 -5.90
CA ASN A 123 -7.23 -2.86 -7.37
C ASN A 123 -8.15 -3.93 -7.96
N MET A 124 -8.18 -5.13 -7.36
CA MET A 124 -9.15 -6.17 -7.69
C MET A 124 -10.57 -5.63 -7.53
N PHE A 125 -10.89 -5.03 -6.39
CA PHE A 125 -12.23 -4.50 -6.16
C PHE A 125 -12.56 -3.34 -7.09
N SER A 126 -11.64 -2.42 -7.35
CA SER A 126 -11.89 -1.35 -8.31
C SER A 126 -12.17 -1.89 -9.70
N LEU A 127 -11.43 -2.91 -10.17
CA LEU A 127 -11.62 -3.47 -11.51
C LEU A 127 -12.86 -4.35 -11.62
N PHE A 128 -13.06 -5.30 -10.71
CA PHE A 128 -14.20 -6.22 -10.73
C PHE A 128 -15.48 -5.58 -10.20
N GLY A 129 -15.35 -4.67 -9.23
CA GLY A 129 -16.42 -3.84 -8.74
C GLY A 129 -16.97 -2.96 -9.86
N ALA A 130 -16.13 -2.33 -10.69
CA ALA A 130 -16.61 -1.57 -11.85
C ALA A 130 -17.54 -2.39 -12.77
N LEU A 131 -17.30 -3.70 -12.95
CA LEU A 131 -18.15 -4.58 -13.74
C LEU A 131 -19.53 -4.85 -13.10
N ILE A 132 -19.57 -5.04 -11.77
CA ILE A 132 -20.81 -5.32 -11.03
C ILE A 132 -21.61 -4.03 -10.84
N VAL A 133 -20.90 -2.97 -10.51
CA VAL A 133 -21.42 -1.67 -10.14
C VAL A 133 -21.98 -0.92 -11.35
N TYR A 134 -21.46 -1.17 -12.55
CA TYR A 134 -22.02 -0.64 -13.81
C TYR A 134 -23.52 -0.93 -13.99
N PHE A 135 -24.02 -2.04 -13.44
CA PHE A 135 -25.44 -2.41 -13.52
C PHE A 135 -26.29 -1.80 -12.40
N LEU A 136 -25.70 -1.05 -11.47
CA LEU A 136 -26.38 -0.41 -10.35
C LEU A 136 -26.66 1.07 -10.62
N ALA A 137 -27.64 1.64 -9.90
CA ALA A 137 -27.86 3.08 -9.90
C ALA A 137 -26.63 3.82 -9.35
N GLU A 138 -26.31 4.99 -9.92
CA GLU A 138 -25.13 5.81 -9.61
C GLU A 138 -24.91 6.04 -8.10
N SER A 139 -25.98 6.28 -7.34
CA SER A 139 -25.93 6.46 -5.89
C SER A 139 -25.42 5.21 -5.15
N SER A 140 -25.80 4.01 -5.61
CA SER A 140 -25.30 2.75 -5.08
C SER A 140 -23.84 2.52 -5.46
N GLN A 141 -23.42 2.96 -6.65
CA GLN A 141 -22.04 2.87 -7.11
C GLN A 141 -21.08 3.65 -6.22
N ASN A 142 -21.44 4.90 -5.94
CA ASN A 142 -20.66 5.78 -5.07
C ASN A 142 -20.61 5.24 -3.63
N LEU A 143 -21.74 4.78 -3.09
CA LEU A 143 -21.81 4.23 -1.74
C LEU A 143 -20.92 2.99 -1.57
N ILE A 144 -20.97 2.05 -2.52
CA ILE A 144 -20.16 0.82 -2.49
C ILE A 144 -18.66 1.15 -2.54
N THR A 145 -18.27 2.07 -3.42
CA THR A 145 -16.88 2.52 -3.55
C THR A 145 -16.37 3.18 -2.26
N ILE A 146 -17.20 4.04 -1.64
CA ILE A 146 -16.90 4.69 -0.36
C ILE A 146 -16.74 3.66 0.75
N ILE A 147 -17.69 2.74 0.91
CA ILE A 147 -17.67 1.74 1.99
C ILE A 147 -16.42 0.88 1.87
N PHE A 148 -16.12 0.41 0.68
CA PHE A 148 -14.97 -0.45 0.47
C PHE A 148 -13.64 0.27 0.69
N GLY A 149 -13.46 1.45 0.09
CA GLY A 149 -12.26 2.28 0.28
C GLY A 149 -12.04 2.63 1.76
N ALA A 150 -13.09 3.04 2.46
CA ALA A 150 -13.04 3.30 3.89
C ALA A 150 -12.70 2.04 4.71
N SER A 151 -13.26 0.88 4.35
CA SER A 151 -12.99 -0.39 5.04
C SER A 151 -11.53 -0.81 4.93
N ILE A 152 -10.91 -0.67 3.75
CA ILE A 152 -9.48 -0.94 3.57
C ILE A 152 -8.63 0.00 4.42
N ILE A 153 -8.95 1.30 4.44
CA ILE A 153 -8.22 2.28 5.25
C ILE A 153 -8.35 1.97 6.74
N VAL A 154 -9.56 1.63 7.22
CA VAL A 154 -9.79 1.24 8.62
C VAL A 154 -9.00 -0.02 8.97
N LEU A 155 -9.00 -1.03 8.09
CA LEU A 155 -8.20 -2.24 8.28
C LEU A 155 -6.71 -1.93 8.34
N GLY A 156 -6.18 -1.14 7.39
CA GLY A 156 -4.78 -0.75 7.37
C GLY A 156 -4.36 0.02 8.63
N ASN A 157 -5.17 0.98 9.08
CA ASN A 157 -4.93 1.70 10.34
C ASN A 157 -5.01 0.78 11.57
N THR A 158 -5.92 -0.20 11.58
CA THR A 158 -5.98 -1.21 12.64
C THR A 158 -4.70 -2.03 12.68
N LEU A 159 -4.17 -2.46 11.53
CA LEU A 159 -2.90 -3.19 11.44
C LEU A 159 -1.70 -2.33 11.87
N ILE A 160 -1.70 -1.02 11.55
CA ILE A 160 -0.70 -0.08 12.08
C ILE A 160 -0.77 -0.03 13.61
N LEU A 161 -1.96 0.15 14.18
CA LEU A 161 -2.14 0.17 15.64
C LEU A 161 -1.69 -1.15 16.29
N LEU A 162 -2.00 -2.30 15.69
CA LEU A 162 -1.51 -3.59 16.16
C LEU A 162 0.02 -3.65 16.11
N THR A 163 0.65 -3.12 15.06
CA THR A 163 2.12 -3.05 14.94
C THR A 163 2.74 -2.21 16.05
N LEU A 164 2.09 -1.12 16.45
CA LEU A 164 2.60 -0.20 17.46
C LEU A 164 2.29 -0.61 18.91
N VAL A 165 1.16 -1.29 19.15
CA VAL A 165 0.62 -1.53 20.50
C VAL A 165 0.53 -3.02 20.86
N ARG A 166 0.52 -3.91 19.86
CA ARG A 166 0.34 -5.36 20.00
C ARG A 166 1.34 -6.13 19.12
N GLU A 167 2.60 -5.75 19.25
CA GLU A 167 3.75 -6.25 18.47
C GLU A 167 3.77 -7.76 18.25
N ASN A 168 3.49 -8.55 19.30
CA ASN A 168 3.50 -10.02 19.23
C ASN A 168 2.47 -10.58 18.24
N ILE A 169 1.30 -9.96 18.10
CA ILE A 169 0.28 -10.40 17.15
C ILE A 169 0.81 -10.23 15.72
N MET A 170 1.43 -9.09 15.43
CA MET A 170 1.99 -8.81 14.11
C MET A 170 3.16 -9.72 13.76
N ILE A 171 4.02 -10.04 14.74
CA ILE A 171 5.09 -11.02 14.57
C ILE A 171 4.50 -12.40 14.25
N THR A 172 3.48 -12.86 14.98
CA THR A 172 2.84 -14.16 14.71
C THR A 172 2.27 -14.21 13.30
N ILE A 173 1.53 -13.19 12.88
CA ILE A 173 0.96 -13.11 11.52
C ILE A 173 2.06 -13.24 10.47
N HIS A 174 3.16 -12.50 10.61
CA HIS A 174 4.23 -12.49 9.61
C HIS A 174 5.13 -13.72 9.66
N ARG A 175 5.25 -14.40 10.81
CA ARG A 175 5.91 -15.72 10.89
C ARG A 175 5.18 -16.77 10.07
N SER A 176 3.85 -16.82 10.19
CA SER A 176 3.05 -17.74 9.37
C SER A 176 3.19 -17.46 7.88
N VAL A 177 3.35 -16.19 7.48
CA VAL A 177 3.64 -15.81 6.10
C VAL A 177 5.03 -16.30 5.68
N TYR A 178 6.06 -16.07 6.51
CA TYR A 178 7.43 -16.49 6.24
C TYR A 178 7.55 -18.00 6.05
N GLU A 179 6.84 -18.81 6.84
CA GLU A 179 6.85 -20.27 6.73
C GLU A 179 6.28 -20.82 5.41
N ILE A 180 5.56 -20.00 4.64
CA ILE A 180 4.92 -20.37 3.37
C ILE A 180 5.77 -19.93 2.16
N ILE A 181 6.66 -18.95 2.33
CA ILE A 181 7.51 -18.37 1.25
C ILE A 181 8.85 -19.08 1.22
#